data_AF-A0A212KEV3-F1
#
_entry.id   AF-A0A212KEV3-F1
#
_cell.length_a   1.000
_cell.length_b   1.000
_cell.length_c   1.000
_cell.angle_alpha   90.00
_cell.angle_beta   90.00
_cell.angle_gamma   90.00
#
_symmetry.space_group_name_H-M   'P 1'
#
loop_
_entity.id
_entity.type
_entity.pdbx_description
1 polymer ?
#
loop_
_entity_poly.entity_id
_entity_poly.type
_entity_poly.pdbx_seq_one_letter_code
_entity_poly.pdbx_strand_id
1 'polypeptide(L)'
;MQDFTQHPNFDRQIALEKEMVTRGADAFRRKVADARADKLEANTAHGSYLVRRAIAAVAEGVREFLAKAAKGTPGRKHLAAKYLRQVEPEVAAFLGLRSCLNFVSARITLQNAAILLATTLETEVRLARFEEVDPRPAGPNPHTTGDRVVSPARTPAQDC
;
A
#
# COMPACT_ATOMS: atom_id res chain seq x y z
N MET A 1 11.24 43.46 32.97
CA MET A 1 10.65 42.50 32.01
C MET A 1 10.06 43.33 30.89
N GLN A 2 10.60 43.25 29.67
CA GLN A 2 10.07 44.01 28.54
C GLN A 2 8.76 43.37 28.07
N ASP A 3 7.74 44.18 27.81
CA ASP A 3 6.45 43.72 27.32
C ASP A 3 6.51 43.50 25.80
N PHE A 4 6.57 42.23 25.39
CA PHE A 4 6.70 41.82 23.99
C PHE A 4 5.45 42.14 23.15
N THR A 5 4.31 42.44 23.79
CA THR A 5 3.06 42.77 23.10
C THR A 5 3.08 44.16 22.47
N GLN A 6 3.98 45.05 22.90
CA GLN A 6 4.12 46.42 22.36
C GLN A 6 5.07 46.53 21.17
N HIS A 7 5.62 45.42 20.68
CA HIS A 7 6.51 45.44 19.53
C HIS A 7 5.74 45.83 18.26
N PRO A 8 6.26 46.74 17.41
CA PRO A 8 5.52 47.25 16.24
C PRO A 8 5.11 46.18 15.22
N ASN A 9 5.76 45.02 15.24
CA ASN A 9 5.45 43.88 14.37
C ASN A 9 4.60 42.78 15.05
N PHE A 10 4.16 42.96 16.30
CA PHE A 10 3.46 41.93 17.06
C PHE A 10 2.14 41.51 16.39
N ASP A 11 1.32 42.47 15.98
CA ASP A 11 0.05 42.19 15.25
C ASP A 11 0.30 41.49 13.91
N ARG A 12 1.38 41.88 13.21
CA ARG A 12 1.78 41.23 11.97
C ARG A 12 2.20 39.78 12.20
N GLN A 13 2.93 39.52 13.29
CA GLN A 13 3.35 38.17 13.67
C GLN A 13 2.15 37.27 13.99
N ILE A 14 1.17 37.76 14.75
CA ILE A 14 -0.08 37.03 15.02
C ILE A 14 -0.85 36.74 13.73
N ALA A 15 -0.92 37.71 12.81
CA ALA A 15 -1.58 37.51 11.52
C ALA A 15 -0.88 36.43 10.69
N LEU A 16 0.45 36.42 10.67
CA LEU A 16 1.24 35.39 9.98
C LEU A 16 1.04 34.01 10.60
N GLU A 17 0.98 33.89 11.93
CA GLU A 17 0.73 32.60 12.61
C GLU A 17 -0.64 32.03 12.25
N LYS A 18 -1.69 32.87 12.24
CA LYS A 18 -3.02 32.47 11.77
C LYS A 18 -3.02 32.03 10.31
N GLU A 19 -2.30 32.76 9.47
CA GLU A 19 -2.17 32.45 8.05
C GLU A 19 -1.41 31.13 7.82
N MET A 20 -0.33 30.88 8.56
CA MET A 20 0.46 29.65 8.47
C MET A 20 -0.35 28.40 8.83
N VAL A 21 -1.17 28.48 9.88
CA VAL A 21 -2.06 27.37 10.27
C VAL A 21 -3.05 27.06 9.14
N THR A 22 -3.66 28.10 8.55
CA THR A 22 -4.61 27.94 7.45
C THR A 22 -3.94 27.38 6.20
N ARG A 23 -2.80 27.94 5.80
CA ARG A 23 -2.00 27.46 4.66
C ARG A 23 -1.55 26.01 4.84
N GLY A 24 -1.14 25.63 6.06
CA GLY A 24 -0.76 24.26 6.37
C GLY A 24 -1.92 23.28 6.23
N ALA A 25 -3.09 23.65 6.76
CA ALA A 25 -4.32 22.86 6.62
C ALA A 25 -4.72 22.70 5.16
N ASP A 26 -4.65 23.77 4.37
CA ASP A 26 -5.01 23.74 2.95
C ASP A 26 -4.01 22.94 2.11
N ALA A 27 -2.70 23.06 2.39
CA ALA A 27 -1.69 22.24 1.74
C ALA A 27 -1.90 20.75 2.02
N PHE A 28 -2.21 20.38 3.26
CA PHE A 28 -2.54 19.00 3.62
C PHE A 28 -3.79 18.50 2.90
N ARG A 29 -4.87 19.29 2.90
CA ARG A 29 -6.12 18.94 2.21
C ARG A 29 -5.93 18.77 0.72
N ARG A 30 -5.16 19.65 0.07
CA ARG A 30 -4.80 19.54 -1.35
C ARG A 30 -4.08 18.23 -1.64
N LYS A 31 -3.03 17.92 -0.89
CA LYS A 31 -2.28 16.65 -1.03
C LYS A 31 -3.19 15.42 -0.92
N VAL A 32 -4.15 15.43 0.01
CA VAL A 32 -5.12 14.33 0.15
C VAL A 32 -6.09 14.29 -1.03
N ALA A 33 -6.58 15.44 -1.50
CA ALA A 33 -7.47 15.53 -2.66
C ALA A 33 -6.78 15.02 -3.94
N ASP A 34 -5.53 15.42 -4.16
CA ASP A 34 -4.72 14.98 -5.30
C ASP A 34 -4.51 13.47 -5.25
N ALA A 35 -4.12 12.93 -4.09
CA ALA A 35 -3.97 11.48 -3.91
C ALA A 35 -5.27 10.70 -4.15
N ARG A 36 -6.44 11.28 -3.85
CA ARG A 36 -7.74 10.67 -4.15
C ARG A 36 -8.06 10.70 -5.65
N ALA A 37 -7.79 11.82 -6.31
CA ALA A 37 -7.96 11.95 -7.76
C ALA A 37 -7.09 10.94 -8.51
N ASP A 38 -5.85 10.75 -8.06
CA ASP A 38 -4.88 9.83 -8.66
C ASP A 38 -5.09 8.36 -8.27
N LYS A 39 -6.09 8.05 -7.42
CA LYS A 39 -6.35 6.69 -6.90
C LYS A 39 -5.16 6.12 -6.13
N LEU A 40 -4.45 6.99 -5.40
CA LEU A 40 -3.30 6.69 -4.55
C LEU A 40 -3.60 6.96 -3.07
N GLU A 41 -4.86 6.81 -2.65
CA GLU A 41 -5.28 7.09 -1.27
C GLU A 41 -4.53 6.22 -0.24
N ALA A 42 -4.13 5.00 -0.61
CA ALA A 42 -3.31 4.16 0.26
C ALA A 42 -1.92 4.74 0.57
N ASN A 43 -1.42 5.69 -0.23
CA ASN A 43 -0.15 6.38 0.01
C ASN A 43 -0.28 7.56 0.99
N THR A 44 -1.50 7.93 1.36
CA THR A 44 -1.72 8.99 2.35
C THR A 44 -1.35 8.50 3.77
N ALA A 45 -1.12 9.44 4.69
CA ALA A 45 -0.77 9.11 6.07
C ALA A 45 -1.87 8.26 6.75
N HIS A 46 -3.14 8.60 6.52
CA HIS A 46 -4.26 7.83 7.06
C HIS A 46 -4.41 6.48 6.37
N GLY A 47 -4.25 6.43 5.04
CA GLY A 47 -4.36 5.19 4.28
C GLY A 47 -3.30 4.16 4.66
N SER A 48 -2.04 4.59 4.73
CA SER A 48 -0.94 3.72 5.15
C SER A 48 -1.08 3.22 6.59
N TYR A 49 -1.62 4.05 7.50
CA TYR A 49 -1.93 3.63 8.87
C TYR A 49 -3.01 2.53 8.90
N LEU A 50 -4.08 2.67 8.13
CA LEU A 50 -5.15 1.66 8.04
C LEU A 50 -4.62 0.33 7.49
N VAL A 51 -3.82 0.37 6.43
CA VAL A 51 -3.21 -0.83 5.83
C VAL A 51 -2.32 -1.54 6.85
N ARG A 52 -1.45 -0.82 7.56
CA ARG A 52 -0.56 -1.40 8.59
C ARG A 52 -1.33 -2.08 9.71
N ARG A 53 -2.46 -1.52 10.13
CA ARG A 53 -3.30 -2.10 11.20
C ARG A 53 -4.08 -3.34 10.74
N ALA A 54 -4.52 -3.36 9.49
CA ALA A 54 -5.39 -4.43 8.97
C ALA A 54 -4.63 -5.63 8.38
N ILE A 55 -3.35 -5.47 8.02
CA ILE A 55 -2.58 -6.49 7.27
C ILE A 55 -2.57 -7.85 7.95
N ALA A 56 -2.32 -7.92 9.26
CA ALA A 56 -2.24 -9.17 10.00
C ALA A 56 -3.58 -9.93 9.99
N ALA A 57 -4.69 -9.22 10.25
CA ALA A 57 -6.02 -9.81 10.25
C ALA A 57 -6.42 -10.34 8.87
N VAL A 58 -6.06 -9.62 7.80
CA VAL A 58 -6.35 -10.09 6.43
C VAL A 58 -5.46 -11.26 6.04
N ALA A 59 -4.19 -11.26 6.42
CA ALA A 59 -3.28 -12.38 6.16
C ALA A 59 -3.76 -13.67 6.85
N GLU A 60 -4.26 -13.59 8.09
CA GLU A 60 -4.90 -14.73 8.76
C GLU A 60 -6.15 -15.20 8.02
N GLY A 61 -7.01 -14.28 7.57
CA GLY A 61 -8.19 -14.63 6.76
C GLY A 61 -7.82 -15.34 5.46
N VAL A 62 -6.72 -14.94 4.82
CA VAL A 62 -6.17 -15.63 3.63
C VAL A 62 -5.68 -17.03 3.98
N ARG A 63 -4.92 -17.19 5.07
CA ARG A 63 -4.47 -18.52 5.54
C ARG A 63 -5.63 -19.46 5.82
N GLU A 64 -6.63 -18.98 6.56
CA GLU A 64 -7.83 -19.76 6.84
C GLU A 64 -8.58 -20.16 5.57
N PHE A 65 -8.69 -19.24 4.60
CA PHE A 65 -9.32 -19.51 3.32
C PHE A 65 -8.57 -20.62 2.55
N LEU A 66 -7.23 -20.54 2.50
CA LEU A 66 -6.40 -21.57 1.85
C LEU A 66 -6.50 -22.92 2.56
N ALA A 67 -6.51 -22.94 3.89
CA ALA A 67 -6.67 -24.15 4.70
C ALA A 67 -8.05 -24.80 4.49
N LYS A 68 -9.12 -24.00 4.46
CA LYS A 68 -10.47 -24.48 4.12
C LYS A 68 -10.53 -25.02 2.68
N ALA A 69 -9.87 -24.35 1.74
CA ALA A 69 -9.82 -24.79 0.35
C ALA A 69 -9.06 -26.11 0.14
N ALA A 70 -8.10 -26.44 1.01
CA ALA A 70 -7.35 -27.70 0.98
C ALA A 70 -8.18 -28.92 1.43
N LYS A 71 -9.21 -28.72 2.26
CA LYS A 71 -10.05 -29.80 2.81
C LYS A 71 -11.02 -30.44 1.81
N GLY A 72 -10.99 -30.04 0.54
CA GLY A 72 -11.64 -30.77 -0.56
C GLY A 72 -13.17 -30.65 -0.66
N THR A 73 -13.81 -29.75 0.10
CA THR A 73 -15.26 -29.50 -0.07
C THR A 73 -15.51 -28.90 -1.47
N PRO A 74 -16.37 -29.47 -2.32
CA PRO A 74 -16.59 -28.93 -3.66
C PRO A 74 -17.23 -27.53 -3.63
N GLY A 75 -16.71 -26.56 -4.40
CA GLY A 75 -17.32 -25.22 -4.54
C GLY A 75 -16.61 -24.26 -5.49
N ARG A 76 -17.34 -23.25 -6.00
CA ARG A 76 -16.83 -22.24 -6.97
C ARG A 76 -15.64 -21.40 -6.43
N LYS A 77 -15.54 -21.27 -5.10
CA LYS A 77 -14.47 -20.51 -4.42
C LYS A 77 -13.09 -21.18 -4.49
N HIS A 78 -13.00 -22.46 -4.87
CA HIS A 78 -11.75 -23.20 -4.93
C HIS A 78 -10.87 -22.85 -6.14
N LEU A 79 -11.44 -22.24 -7.20
CA LEU A 79 -10.66 -21.83 -8.38
C LEU A 79 -9.66 -20.72 -8.03
N ALA A 80 -10.07 -19.74 -7.23
CA ALA A 80 -9.19 -18.65 -6.78
C ALA A 80 -8.07 -19.16 -5.85
N ALA A 81 -8.33 -20.22 -5.07
CA ALA A 81 -7.34 -20.79 -4.16
C ALA A 81 -6.11 -21.35 -4.91
N LYS A 82 -6.28 -21.86 -6.15
CA LYS A 82 -5.15 -22.30 -6.99
C LYS A 82 -4.15 -21.15 -7.28
N TYR A 83 -4.67 -19.96 -7.54
CA TYR A 83 -3.84 -18.79 -7.85
C TYR A 83 -3.30 -18.14 -6.59
N LEU A 84 -4.13 -18.02 -5.55
CA LEU A 84 -3.74 -17.35 -4.31
C LEU A 84 -2.65 -18.12 -3.53
N ARG A 85 -2.48 -19.43 -3.74
CA ARG A 85 -1.38 -20.22 -3.18
C ARG A 85 0.01 -19.85 -3.72
N GLN A 86 0.08 -19.15 -4.85
CA GLN A 86 1.35 -18.74 -5.47
C GLN A 86 1.92 -17.45 -4.85
N VAL A 87 1.19 -16.82 -3.92
CA VAL A 87 1.57 -15.57 -3.28
C VAL A 87 1.58 -15.79 -1.77
N GLU A 88 2.57 -15.22 -1.08
CA GLU A 88 2.57 -15.20 0.38
C GLU A 88 1.34 -14.47 0.93
N PRO A 89 0.67 -14.99 1.98
CA PRO A 89 -0.55 -14.39 2.55
C PRO A 89 -0.38 -12.91 2.93
N GLU A 90 0.78 -12.53 3.46
CA GLU A 90 1.13 -11.17 3.86
C GLU A 90 1.18 -10.22 2.65
N VAL A 91 1.80 -10.67 1.55
CA VAL A 91 1.90 -9.91 0.30
C VAL A 91 0.52 -9.76 -0.34
N ALA A 92 -0.26 -10.85 -0.39
CA ALA A 92 -1.63 -10.83 -0.89
C ALA A 92 -2.53 -9.89 -0.06
N ALA A 93 -2.40 -9.91 1.28
CA ALA A 93 -3.11 -9.03 2.17
C ALA A 93 -2.75 -7.56 1.95
N PHE A 94 -1.46 -7.25 1.80
CA PHE A 94 -0.98 -5.89 1.54
C PHE A 94 -1.52 -5.35 0.22
N LEU A 95 -1.35 -6.09 -0.88
CA LEU A 95 -1.82 -5.70 -2.22
C LEU A 95 -3.34 -5.59 -2.27
N GLY A 96 -4.05 -6.51 -1.62
CA GLY A 96 -5.50 -6.50 -1.43
C GLY A 96 -5.99 -5.23 -0.75
N LEU A 97 -5.48 -4.96 0.46
CA LEU A 97 -5.86 -3.79 1.25
C LEU A 97 -5.54 -2.47 0.53
N ARG A 98 -4.35 -2.38 -0.07
CA ARG A 98 -3.93 -1.18 -0.83
C ARG A 98 -4.87 -0.92 -2.00
N SER A 99 -5.19 -1.96 -2.76
CA SER A 99 -6.09 -1.85 -3.92
C SER A 99 -7.50 -1.47 -3.49
N CYS A 100 -8.05 -2.15 -2.48
CA CYS A 100 -9.38 -1.83 -1.95
C CYS A 100 -9.47 -0.37 -1.49
N LEU A 101 -8.47 0.12 -0.75
CA LEU A 101 -8.46 1.49 -0.28
C LEU A 101 -8.40 2.51 -1.42
N ASN A 102 -7.58 2.26 -2.44
CA ASN A 102 -7.54 3.10 -3.64
C ASN A 102 -8.89 3.15 -4.38
N PHE A 103 -9.65 2.07 -4.35
CA PHE A 103 -10.94 1.97 -5.05
C PHE A 103 -12.12 2.58 -4.28
N VAL A 104 -12.05 2.60 -2.94
CA VAL A 104 -13.08 3.22 -2.09
C VAL A 104 -13.28 4.69 -2.44
N SER A 105 -12.20 5.44 -2.69
CA SER A 105 -12.30 6.84 -3.13
C SER A 105 -12.76 7.03 -4.58
N ALA A 106 -12.51 6.05 -5.46
CA ALA A 106 -12.70 6.19 -6.90
C ALA A 106 -14.10 5.76 -7.40
N ARG A 107 -14.98 5.24 -6.54
CA ARG A 107 -16.33 4.75 -6.87
C ARG A 107 -16.38 3.84 -8.11
N ILE A 108 -15.49 2.84 -8.18
CA ILE A 108 -15.51 1.85 -9.26
C ILE A 108 -16.43 0.66 -8.94
N THR A 109 -16.85 -0.08 -9.97
CA THR A 109 -17.63 -1.30 -9.79
C THR A 109 -16.79 -2.41 -9.13
N LEU A 110 -17.45 -3.31 -8.39
CA LEU A 110 -16.79 -4.45 -7.75
C LEU A 110 -16.05 -5.34 -8.76
N GLN A 111 -16.62 -5.54 -9.95
CA GLN A 111 -15.99 -6.31 -11.03
C GLN A 111 -14.67 -5.67 -11.47
N ASN A 112 -14.65 -4.36 -11.69
CA ASN A 112 -13.44 -3.65 -12.09
C ASN A 112 -12.39 -3.66 -10.97
N ALA A 113 -12.80 -3.47 -9.71
CA ALA A 113 -11.92 -3.59 -8.56
C ALA A 113 -11.27 -4.98 -8.46
N ALA A 114 -12.04 -6.04 -8.70
CA ALA A 114 -11.53 -7.41 -8.70
C ALA A 114 -10.52 -7.66 -9.82
N ILE A 115 -10.76 -7.13 -11.02
CA ILE A 115 -9.82 -7.23 -12.16
C ILE A 115 -8.51 -6.52 -11.84
N LEU A 116 -8.56 -5.28 -11.36
CA LEU A 116 -7.34 -4.50 -11.04
C LEU A 116 -6.51 -5.15 -9.91
N LEU A 117 -7.19 -5.68 -8.89
CA LEU A 117 -6.53 -6.45 -7.84
C LEU A 117 -5.87 -7.71 -8.41
N ALA A 118 -6.57 -8.46 -9.28
CA ALA A 118 -6.03 -9.64 -9.91
C ALA A 118 -4.80 -9.33 -10.79
N THR A 119 -4.82 -8.24 -11.58
CA THR A 119 -3.67 -7.78 -12.36
C THR A 119 -2.46 -7.47 -11.47
N THR A 120 -2.70 -6.88 -10.31
CA THR A 120 -1.65 -6.54 -9.35
C THR A 120 -1.03 -7.79 -8.74
N LEU A 121 -1.86 -8.77 -8.33
CA LEU A 121 -1.39 -10.07 -7.84
C LEU A 121 -0.66 -10.86 -8.91
N GLU A 122 -1.16 -10.85 -10.15
CA GLU A 122 -0.50 -11.51 -11.27
C GLU A 122 0.88 -10.90 -11.56
N THR A 123 1.00 -9.59 -11.47
CA THR A 123 2.29 -8.89 -11.63
C THR A 123 3.28 -9.33 -10.57
N GLU A 124 2.85 -9.43 -9.30
CA GLU A 124 3.70 -9.93 -8.21
C GLU A 124 4.21 -11.36 -8.48
N VAL A 125 3.32 -12.28 -8.89
CA VAL A 125 3.71 -13.67 -9.21
C VAL A 125 4.70 -13.71 -10.37
N ARG A 126 4.45 -12.90 -11.42
CA ARG A 126 5.34 -12.83 -12.59
C ARG A 126 6.70 -12.26 -12.24
N LEU A 127 6.77 -11.24 -11.40
CA LEU A 127 8.02 -10.65 -10.92
C LEU A 127 8.80 -11.62 -10.05
N ALA A 128 8.13 -12.28 -9.09
CA ALA A 128 8.76 -13.32 -8.29
C ALA A 128 9.35 -14.44 -9.17
N ARG A 129 8.59 -14.90 -10.17
CA ARG A 129 9.08 -15.91 -11.11
C ARG A 129 10.21 -15.41 -12.01
N PHE A 130 10.20 -14.13 -12.37
CA PHE A 130 11.27 -13.52 -13.16
C PHE A 130 12.58 -13.47 -12.36
N GLU A 131 12.53 -13.08 -11.09
CA GLU A 131 13.68 -13.08 -10.18
C GLU A 131 14.27 -14.49 -9.99
N GLU A 132 13.44 -15.53 -9.97
CA GLU A 132 13.90 -16.93 -9.91
C GLU A 132 14.62 -17.38 -11.19
N VAL A 133 14.14 -16.97 -12.37
CA VAL A 133 14.66 -17.41 -13.67
C VAL A 133 15.90 -16.64 -14.09
N ASP A 134 15.95 -15.36 -13.76
CA ASP A 134 17.06 -14.47 -14.10
C ASP A 134 17.47 -13.66 -12.86
N PRO A 135 18.33 -14.23 -11.99
CA PRO A 135 18.80 -13.57 -10.77
C PRO A 135 19.78 -12.41 -11.04
N ARG A 136 19.82 -11.88 -12.26
CA ARG A 136 20.54 -10.64 -12.53
C ARG A 136 19.91 -9.54 -11.66
N PRO A 137 20.68 -8.84 -10.80
CA PRO A 137 20.16 -7.66 -10.16
C PRO A 137 19.70 -6.74 -11.27
N ALA A 138 18.46 -6.25 -11.19
CA ALA A 138 17.99 -5.20 -12.08
C ALA A 138 19.13 -4.18 -12.21
N GLY A 139 19.67 -4.06 -13.43
CA GLY A 139 20.88 -3.27 -13.65
C GLY A 139 20.72 -1.89 -13.01
N PRO A 140 21.80 -1.25 -12.55
CA PRO A 140 21.71 -0.02 -11.78
C PRO A 140 20.78 0.97 -12.48
N ASN A 141 19.65 1.28 -11.84
CA ASN A 141 18.76 2.32 -12.31
C ASN A 141 19.60 3.61 -12.36
N PRO A 142 19.65 4.32 -13.50
CA PRO A 142 20.47 5.53 -13.64
C PRO A 142 20.13 6.62 -12.61
N HIS A 143 19.03 6.48 -11.86
CA HIS A 143 18.58 7.39 -10.82
C HIS A 143 18.78 6.90 -9.38
N THR A 144 19.30 5.69 -9.13
CA THR A 144 19.55 5.17 -7.77
C THR A 144 21.03 4.85 -7.54
N THR A 145 21.88 5.87 -7.63
CA THR A 145 23.24 5.81 -7.09
C THR A 145 23.17 6.12 -5.60
N GLY A 146 23.01 5.07 -4.79
CA GLY A 146 23.14 5.17 -3.34
C GLY A 146 21.84 4.92 -2.59
N ASP A 147 21.40 3.68 -2.53
CA ASP A 147 20.99 3.13 -1.24
C ASP A 147 21.01 1.60 -1.29
N ARG A 148 21.65 1.01 -0.28
CA ARG A 148 21.74 -0.43 -0.10
C ARG A 148 20.38 -0.93 0.37
N VAL A 149 19.63 -1.61 -0.50
CA VAL A 149 18.58 -2.51 -0.04
C VAL A 149 19.01 -3.93 -0.38
N VAL A 150 19.60 -4.59 0.62
CA VAL A 150 19.74 -6.04 0.66
C VAL A 150 18.34 -6.59 0.94
N SER A 151 17.70 -7.20 -0.05
CA SER A 151 16.60 -8.13 0.22
C SER A 151 17.21 -9.48 0.61
N PRO A 152 16.86 -10.06 1.77
CA PRO A 152 17.29 -11.41 2.09
C PRO A 152 16.60 -12.39 1.12
N ALA A 153 17.38 -13.26 0.51
CA ALA A 153 16.90 -14.30 -0.39
C ALA A 153 15.78 -15.10 0.28
N ARG A 154 14.59 -15.12 -0.31
CA ARG A 154 13.55 -16.09 0.05
C ARG A 154 14.09 -17.45 -0.36
N THR A 155 14.48 -18.26 0.61
CA THR A 155 14.95 -19.62 0.37
C THR A 155 13.75 -20.44 -0.10
N PRO A 156 13.81 -21.15 -1.24
CA PRO A 156 12.75 -22.07 -1.60
C PRO A 156 12.70 -23.17 -0.54
N ALA A 157 11.51 -23.41 0.02
CA ALA A 157 11.25 -24.55 0.88
C ALA A 157 11.63 -25.81 0.09
N GLN A 158 12.71 -26.47 0.51
CA GLN A 158 13.11 -27.75 -0.05
C GLN A 158 12.11 -28.81 0.40
N ASP A 159 11.66 -29.59 -0.58
CA ASP A 159 10.80 -30.74 -0.42
C ASP A 159 11.32 -31.69 0.68
N CYS A 160 10.39 -32.15 1.52
CA CYS A 160 10.51 -33.36 2.34
C CYS A 160 9.22 -34.17 2.16
#